data_AF-A0A142Y911-F1
#
_entry.id   AF-A0A142Y911-F1
#
_cell.length_a   1.000
_cell.length_b   1.000
_cell.length_c   1.000
_cell.angle_alpha   90.00
_cell.angle_beta   90.00
_cell.angle_gamma   90.00
#
_symmetry.space_group_name_H-M   'P 1'
#
loop_
_entity.id
_entity.type
_entity.pdbx_description
1 polymer ?
#
loop_
_entity_poly.entity_id
_entity_poly.type
_entity_poly.pdbx_seq_one_letter_code
_entity_poly.pdbx_strand_id
1 'polypeptide(L)'
;MQADAYLKSVLEDRESWRLEHPQRCMSCGGSSSWPPLAVHEIERRSHAVKCWGHRCNYMLVDSYCHEQILAAAPHAMQLAIKKISDPWNYDLNAWLRLRDKSLMAPRRVTQEEVDEWIENLQRRRVQERSYEEARRILRDALLQSQAKWNVIERFKGGHCWALLKGPLWVIDVVDYELAPFEALLDTCLSASDPVGALAPFELFSLDPSR
;
A
#
# COMPACT_ATOMS: atom_id res chain seq x y z
N MET A 1 -18.40 32.82 -19.84
CA MET A 1 -17.03 32.30 -19.71
C MET A 1 -16.84 31.23 -20.78
N GLN A 2 -15.89 31.40 -21.69
CA GLN A 2 -15.58 30.37 -22.70
C GLN A 2 -15.03 29.12 -21.99
N ALA A 3 -15.40 27.91 -22.45
CA ALA A 3 -15.05 26.65 -21.78
C ALA A 3 -13.54 26.50 -21.52
N ASP A 4 -12.72 27.03 -22.42
CA ASP A 4 -11.25 26.99 -22.35
C ASP A 4 -10.68 27.80 -21.19
N ALA A 5 -11.30 28.95 -20.87
CA ALA A 5 -10.87 29.79 -19.75
C ALA A 5 -11.11 29.09 -18.41
N TYR A 6 -12.23 28.37 -18.29
CA TYR A 6 -12.56 27.59 -17.09
C TYR A 6 -11.67 26.35 -16.95
N LEU A 7 -11.41 25.64 -18.05
CA LEU A 7 -10.48 24.50 -18.01
C LEU A 7 -9.08 24.95 -17.59
N LYS A 8 -8.61 26.08 -18.13
CA LYS A 8 -7.32 26.66 -17.76
C LYS A 8 -7.25 26.98 -16.26
N SER A 9 -8.28 27.63 -15.70
CA SER A 9 -8.29 27.95 -14.27
C SER A 9 -8.28 26.68 -13.39
N VAL A 10 -9.02 25.63 -13.79
CA VAL A 10 -9.01 24.35 -13.05
C VAL A 10 -7.62 23.70 -13.08
N LEU A 11 -6.91 23.75 -14.22
CA LEU A 11 -5.56 23.21 -14.33
C LEU A 11 -4.54 24.01 -13.51
N GLU A 12 -4.68 25.33 -13.47
CA GLU A 12 -3.85 26.22 -12.64
C GLU A 12 -4.09 25.98 -11.14
N ASP A 13 -5.35 25.88 -10.71
CA ASP A 13 -5.72 25.58 -9.32
C ASP A 13 -5.21 24.19 -8.89
N ARG A 14 -5.31 23.20 -9.79
CA ARG A 14 -4.80 21.84 -9.58
C ARG A 14 -3.30 21.83 -9.39
N GLU A 15 -2.57 22.58 -10.21
CA GLU A 15 -1.11 22.68 -10.11
C GLU A 15 -0.66 23.46 -8.86
N SER A 16 -1.34 24.56 -8.51
CA SER A 16 -1.07 25.29 -7.27
C SER A 16 -1.25 24.37 -6.04
N TRP A 17 -2.38 23.66 -5.97
CA TRP A 17 -2.64 22.68 -4.92
C TRP A 17 -1.56 21.60 -4.83
N ARG A 18 -1.10 21.08 -5.99
CA ARG A 18 -0.04 20.07 -6.07
C ARG A 18 1.28 20.57 -5.47
N LEU A 19 1.62 21.83 -5.72
CA LEU A 19 2.85 22.47 -5.23
C LEU A 19 2.77 22.86 -3.75
N GLU A 20 1.59 23.17 -3.24
CA GLU A 20 1.33 23.46 -1.81
C GLU A 20 1.47 22.20 -0.92
N HIS A 21 1.30 21.00 -1.49
CA HIS A 21 1.32 19.76 -0.73
C HIS A 21 2.75 19.21 -0.54
N PRO A 22 3.02 18.53 0.60
CA PRO A 22 4.24 17.76 0.76
C PRO A 22 4.41 16.80 -0.41
N GLN A 23 5.61 16.75 -1.01
CA GLN A 23 5.91 15.89 -2.16
C GLN A 23 6.09 14.42 -1.73
N ARG A 24 5.05 13.85 -1.13
CA ARG A 24 4.93 12.47 -0.71
C ARG A 24 3.61 11.89 -1.24
N CYS A 25 3.67 10.69 -1.78
CA CYS A 25 2.49 9.96 -2.22
C CYS A 25 1.56 9.73 -1.02
N MET A 26 0.31 10.13 -1.16
CA MET A 26 -0.73 9.97 -0.14
C MET A 26 -1.06 8.48 0.14
N SER A 27 -0.88 7.61 -0.85
CA SER A 27 -1.15 6.17 -0.74
C SER A 27 -0.01 5.43 -0.01
N CYS A 28 1.20 5.45 -0.58
CA CYS A 28 2.34 4.67 -0.08
C CYS A 28 3.29 5.45 0.85
N GLY A 29 3.18 6.79 0.92
CA GLY A 29 4.08 7.65 1.70
C GLY A 29 5.44 7.93 1.06
N GLY A 30 5.73 7.30 -0.10
CA GLY A 30 6.96 7.47 -0.84
C GLY A 30 7.12 8.88 -1.41
N SER A 31 8.33 9.43 -1.38
CA SER A 31 8.67 10.68 -2.04
C SER A 31 9.22 10.38 -3.44
N SER A 32 8.83 11.17 -4.44
CA SER A 32 9.42 11.12 -5.78
C SER A 32 9.83 12.52 -6.20
N SER A 33 11.10 12.70 -6.55
CA SER A 33 11.58 13.91 -7.23
C SER A 33 11.41 13.82 -8.75
N TRP A 34 11.39 12.60 -9.31
CA TRP A 34 11.22 12.36 -10.74
C TRP A 34 10.70 10.93 -11.04
N PRO A 35 9.58 10.78 -11.78
CA PRO A 35 8.67 11.83 -12.21
C PRO A 35 7.98 12.51 -11.01
N PRO A 36 7.55 13.77 -11.14
CA PRO A 36 6.80 14.44 -10.08
C PRO A 36 5.51 13.68 -9.77
N LEU A 37 5.05 13.76 -8.52
CA LEU A 37 3.80 13.15 -8.12
C LEU A 37 2.65 13.75 -8.92
N ALA A 38 1.74 12.88 -9.37
CA ALA A 38 0.57 13.25 -10.14
C ALA A 38 -0.64 13.50 -9.23
N VAL A 39 -1.51 14.42 -9.63
CA VAL A 39 -2.81 14.59 -8.98
C VAL A 39 -3.78 13.55 -9.53
N HIS A 40 -4.16 12.61 -8.69
CA HIS A 40 -5.25 11.66 -8.91
C HIS A 40 -6.59 12.30 -8.54
N GLU A 41 -7.60 12.11 -9.39
CA GLU A 41 -8.99 12.45 -9.10
C GLU A 41 -9.74 11.19 -8.69
N ILE A 42 -10.36 11.19 -7.50
CA ILE A 42 -11.10 10.04 -6.98
C ILE A 42 -12.29 9.74 -7.90
N GLU A 43 -13.12 10.75 -8.18
CA GLU A 43 -14.21 10.64 -9.14
C GLU A 43 -13.75 11.17 -10.51
N ARG A 44 -13.13 10.29 -11.30
CA ARG A 44 -12.72 10.61 -12.68
C ARG A 44 -13.93 10.88 -13.55
N ARG A 45 -13.92 11.99 -14.30
CA ARG A 45 -14.94 12.30 -15.32
C ARG A 45 -16.37 12.35 -14.78
N SER A 46 -16.57 12.79 -13.53
CA SER A 46 -17.92 13.21 -13.11
C SER A 46 -18.50 14.15 -14.17
N HIS A 47 -19.69 13.81 -14.68
CA HIS A 47 -20.30 14.47 -15.86
C HIS A 47 -20.59 15.97 -15.67
N ALA A 48 -20.26 16.54 -14.51
CA ALA A 48 -20.39 17.94 -14.21
C ALA A 48 -19.06 18.67 -14.44
N VAL A 49 -18.89 19.24 -15.64
CA VAL A 49 -17.72 20.06 -16.04
C VAL A 49 -17.32 21.08 -14.97
N LYS A 50 -18.28 21.61 -14.20
CA LYS A 50 -18.04 22.67 -13.19
C LYS A 50 -17.53 22.18 -11.82
N CYS A 51 -17.37 20.87 -11.62
CA CYS A 51 -17.06 20.29 -10.31
C CYS A 51 -15.68 19.62 -10.26
N TRP A 52 -14.91 19.66 -11.36
CA TRP A 52 -13.59 19.02 -11.47
C TRP A 52 -12.52 19.64 -10.57
N GLY A 53 -12.71 20.89 -10.15
CA GLY A 53 -11.76 21.70 -9.37
C GLY A 53 -11.69 21.45 -7.86
N HIS A 54 -12.57 20.63 -7.29
CA HIS A 54 -12.72 20.62 -5.83
C HIS A 54 -11.60 19.82 -5.14
N ARG A 55 -10.89 20.45 -4.18
CA ARG A 55 -9.74 19.86 -3.46
C ARG A 55 -10.07 18.54 -2.73
N CYS A 56 -11.33 18.31 -2.36
CA CYS A 56 -11.77 17.03 -1.78
C CYS A 56 -11.66 15.84 -2.75
N ASN A 57 -11.59 16.10 -4.06
CA ASN A 57 -11.46 15.08 -5.09
C ASN A 57 -10.00 14.73 -5.41
N TYR A 58 -9.03 15.49 -4.91
CA TYR A 58 -7.63 15.38 -5.29
C TYR A 58 -6.81 14.55 -4.31
N MET A 59 -5.95 13.68 -4.85
CA MET A 59 -4.90 13.00 -4.10
C MET A 59 -3.58 13.14 -4.83
N LEU A 60 -2.49 13.35 -4.10
CA LEU A 60 -1.15 13.42 -4.67
C LEU A 60 -0.49 12.05 -4.61
N VAL A 61 -0.14 11.45 -5.74
CA VAL A 61 0.36 10.06 -5.79
C VAL A 61 1.47 9.85 -6.82
N ASP A 62 2.31 8.84 -6.60
CA ASP A 62 3.27 8.40 -7.60
C ASP A 62 2.57 7.66 -8.76
N SER A 63 3.31 7.45 -9.86
CA SER A 63 2.78 6.79 -11.06
C SER A 63 2.33 5.36 -10.79
N TYR A 64 3.06 4.62 -9.95
CA TYR A 64 2.73 3.23 -9.61
C TYR A 64 1.39 3.15 -8.87
N CYS A 65 1.23 3.91 -7.78
CA CYS A 65 -0.01 3.99 -7.02
C CYS A 65 -1.17 4.50 -7.89
N HIS A 66 -0.90 5.48 -8.76
CA HIS A 66 -1.90 6.03 -9.66
C HIS A 66 -2.47 4.98 -10.63
N GLU A 67 -1.61 4.17 -11.23
CA GLU A 67 -1.97 3.22 -12.30
C GLU A 67 -2.36 1.84 -11.77
N GLN A 68 -1.66 1.33 -10.77
CA GLN A 68 -1.78 -0.05 -10.31
C GLN A 68 -2.71 -0.19 -9.11
N ILE A 69 -2.69 0.77 -8.20
CA ILE A 69 -3.45 0.68 -6.94
C ILE A 69 -4.79 1.41 -7.09
N LEU A 70 -4.75 2.70 -7.38
CA LEU A 70 -5.94 3.55 -7.31
C LEU A 70 -6.86 3.42 -8.52
N ALA A 71 -6.34 3.07 -9.69
CA ALA A 71 -7.15 2.94 -10.91
C ALA A 71 -8.29 1.91 -10.76
N ALA A 72 -8.09 0.87 -9.95
CA ALA A 72 -9.07 -0.18 -9.66
C ALA A 72 -9.58 -0.15 -8.22
N ALA A 73 -9.10 0.77 -7.37
CA ALA A 73 -9.49 0.85 -5.97
C ALA A 73 -10.95 1.32 -5.83
N PRO A 74 -11.76 0.71 -4.93
CA PRO A 74 -13.07 1.24 -4.58
C PRO A 74 -12.98 2.68 -4.07
N HIS A 75 -13.96 3.52 -4.39
CA HIS A 75 -13.96 4.93 -3.95
C HIS A 75 -13.86 5.07 -2.42
N ALA A 76 -14.45 4.16 -1.65
CA ALA A 76 -14.32 4.14 -0.19
C ALA A 76 -12.85 4.01 0.28
N MET A 77 -12.06 3.15 -0.38
CA MET A 77 -10.62 3.02 -0.11
C MET A 77 -9.86 4.29 -0.44
N GLN A 78 -10.16 4.91 -1.58
CA GLN A 78 -9.51 6.16 -2.00
C GLN A 78 -9.84 7.32 -1.04
N LEU A 79 -11.10 7.42 -0.62
CA LEU A 79 -11.57 8.38 0.38
C LEU A 79 -10.95 8.12 1.76
N ALA A 80 -10.71 6.85 2.13
CA ALA A 80 -9.98 6.49 3.33
C ALA A 80 -8.52 6.98 3.27
N ILE A 81 -7.84 6.76 2.14
CA ILE A 81 -6.49 7.32 1.91
C ILE A 81 -6.51 8.84 2.07
N LYS A 82 -7.46 9.52 1.42
CA LYS A 82 -7.63 10.98 1.52
C LYS A 82 -7.82 11.43 2.97
N LYS A 83 -8.71 10.78 3.73
CA LYS A 83 -8.98 11.11 5.15
C LYS A 83 -7.72 10.96 6.02
N ILE A 84 -6.90 9.94 5.76
CA ILE A 84 -5.65 9.71 6.49
C ILE A 84 -4.58 10.74 6.12
N SER A 85 -4.39 11.02 4.82
CA SER A 85 -3.26 11.81 4.32
C SER A 85 -3.51 13.31 4.26
N ASP A 86 -4.76 13.72 4.10
CA ASP A 86 -5.18 15.12 3.94
C ASP A 86 -6.57 15.34 4.58
N PRO A 87 -6.66 15.24 5.92
CA PRO A 87 -7.92 15.37 6.64
C PRO A 87 -8.55 16.75 6.49
N TRP A 88 -7.77 17.80 6.23
CA TRP A 88 -8.24 19.17 6.10
C TRP A 88 -9.07 19.40 4.84
N ASN A 89 -8.78 18.67 3.76
CA ASN A 89 -9.58 18.72 2.52
C ASN A 89 -10.49 17.49 2.36
N TYR A 90 -10.58 16.61 3.37
CA TYR A 90 -11.53 15.50 3.34
C TYR A 90 -12.94 16.00 3.68
N ASP A 91 -13.87 15.84 2.73
CA ASP A 91 -15.29 16.08 2.94
C ASP A 91 -16.09 15.12 2.05
N LEU A 92 -16.61 14.06 2.68
CA LEU A 92 -17.40 13.02 2.01
C LEU A 92 -18.67 13.62 1.38
N ASN A 93 -19.34 14.56 2.06
CA ASN A 93 -20.58 15.15 1.57
C ASN A 93 -20.33 16.05 0.36
N ALA A 94 -19.28 16.87 0.41
CA ALA A 94 -18.87 17.67 -0.74
C ALA A 94 -18.48 16.76 -1.91
N TRP A 95 -17.75 15.68 -1.65
CA TRP A 95 -17.36 14.72 -2.69
C TRP A 95 -18.58 14.03 -3.34
N LEU A 96 -19.53 13.54 -2.55
CA LEU A 96 -20.78 12.92 -3.05
C LEU A 96 -21.59 13.87 -3.94
N ARG A 97 -21.57 15.17 -3.61
CA ARG A 97 -22.25 16.22 -4.40
C ARG A 97 -21.57 16.52 -5.72
N LEU A 98 -20.30 16.12 -5.93
CA LEU A 98 -19.61 16.26 -7.22
C LEU A 98 -20.29 15.41 -8.30
N ARG A 99 -20.72 14.19 -7.93
CA ARG A 99 -21.43 13.27 -8.81
C ARG A 99 -22.94 13.51 -8.82
N ASP A 100 -23.52 13.75 -7.66
CA ASP A 100 -24.96 13.87 -7.50
C ASP A 100 -25.33 15.01 -6.54
N LYS A 101 -25.65 16.17 -7.11
CA LYS A 101 -25.98 17.38 -6.35
C LYS A 101 -27.18 17.22 -5.42
N SER A 102 -28.18 16.44 -5.81
CA SER A 102 -29.40 16.26 -5.01
C SER A 102 -29.27 15.16 -3.97
N LEU A 103 -28.18 14.40 -3.99
CA LEU A 103 -27.94 13.28 -3.10
C LEU A 103 -29.07 12.21 -3.14
N MET A 104 -29.62 11.92 -4.33
CA MET A 104 -30.70 10.94 -4.54
C MET A 104 -30.29 9.56 -5.12
N ALA A 105 -29.12 9.40 -5.74
CA ALA A 105 -28.54 8.10 -6.10
C ALA A 105 -28.59 7.06 -4.95
N PRO A 106 -29.02 5.81 -5.23
CA PRO A 106 -29.35 4.80 -4.22
C PRO A 106 -28.17 4.01 -3.65
N ARG A 107 -27.01 4.02 -4.31
CA ARG A 107 -25.78 3.36 -3.83
C ARG A 107 -24.67 4.40 -3.73
N ARG A 108 -24.33 4.78 -2.50
CA ARG A 108 -23.30 5.78 -2.18
C ARG A 108 -22.26 5.16 -1.28
N VAL A 109 -21.06 5.72 -1.38
CA VAL A 109 -20.06 5.51 -0.34
C VAL A 109 -20.58 6.10 0.96
N THR A 110 -20.59 5.32 2.04
CA THR A 110 -20.95 5.79 3.39
C THR A 110 -19.70 6.09 4.23
N GLN A 111 -19.88 6.78 5.36
CA GLN A 111 -18.75 7.04 6.25
C GLN A 111 -18.23 5.75 6.88
N GLU A 112 -19.13 4.81 7.16
CA GLU A 112 -18.81 3.49 7.72
C GLU A 112 -17.91 2.69 6.77
N GLU A 113 -18.21 2.66 5.47
CA GLU A 113 -17.36 2.00 4.48
C GLU A 113 -15.97 2.65 4.40
N VAL A 114 -15.90 3.98 4.51
CA VAL A 114 -14.61 4.69 4.55
C VAL A 114 -13.82 4.31 5.79
N ASP A 115 -14.47 4.25 6.95
CA ASP A 115 -13.82 3.93 8.22
C ASP A 115 -13.35 2.47 8.26
N GLU A 116 -14.12 1.52 7.71
CA GLU A 116 -13.70 0.13 7.52
C GLU A 116 -12.41 0.04 6.68
N TRP A 117 -12.32 0.84 5.60
CA TRP A 117 -11.10 0.91 4.80
C TRP A 117 -9.92 1.54 5.56
N ILE A 118 -10.14 2.51 6.44
CA ILE A 118 -9.08 3.06 7.30
C ILE A 118 -8.51 1.97 8.19
N GLU A 119 -9.36 1.20 8.86
CA GLU A 119 -8.94 0.08 9.69
C GLU A 119 -8.15 -0.96 8.88
N ASN A 120 -8.64 -1.32 7.68
CA ASN A 120 -7.95 -2.22 6.76
C ASN A 120 -6.56 -1.70 6.36
N LEU A 121 -6.45 -0.42 6.00
CA LEU A 121 -5.18 0.20 5.62
C LEU A 121 -4.21 0.29 6.79
N GLN A 122 -4.69 0.61 7.99
CA GLN A 122 -3.87 0.64 9.19
C GLN A 122 -3.35 -0.75 9.56
N ARG A 123 -4.20 -1.78 9.50
CA ARG A 123 -3.78 -3.18 9.71
C ARG A 123 -2.69 -3.60 8.72
N ARG A 124 -2.87 -3.30 7.42
CA ARG A 124 -1.85 -3.58 6.40
C ARG A 124 -0.52 -2.89 6.69
N ARG A 125 -0.54 -1.60 7.08
CA ARG A 125 0.68 -0.86 7.42
C ARG A 125 1.39 -1.38 8.67
N VAL A 126 0.67 -1.99 9.61
CA VAL A 126 1.29 -2.68 10.75
C VAL A 126 1.97 -3.96 10.26
N GLN A 127 1.27 -4.76 9.46
CA GLN A 127 1.80 -6.01 8.89
C GLN A 127 3.04 -5.78 8.02
N GLU A 128 3.02 -4.77 7.15
CA GLU A 128 4.16 -4.37 6.30
C GLU A 128 5.37 -3.94 7.12
N ARG A 129 5.18 -3.18 8.22
CA ARG A 129 6.28 -2.78 9.11
C ARG A 129 6.88 -3.95 9.86
N SER A 130 6.04 -4.84 10.40
CA SER A 130 6.52 -6.09 11.01
C SER A 130 7.33 -6.92 10.02
N TYR A 131 6.90 -6.94 8.77
CA TYR A 131 7.58 -7.67 7.70
C TYR A 131 8.94 -7.08 7.31
N GLU A 132 9.02 -5.76 7.13
CA GLU A 132 10.28 -5.07 6.86
C GLU A 132 11.30 -5.27 7.99
N GLU A 133 10.82 -5.26 9.24
CA GLU A 133 11.66 -5.51 10.40
C GLU A 133 12.15 -6.96 10.45
N ALA A 134 11.27 -7.95 10.22
CA ALA A 134 11.68 -9.35 10.10
C ALA A 134 12.71 -9.54 8.97
N ARG A 135 12.53 -8.86 7.83
CA ARG A 135 13.49 -8.89 6.72
C ARG A 135 14.82 -8.26 7.09
N ARG A 136 14.82 -7.18 7.87
CA ARG A 136 16.04 -6.56 8.41
C ARG A 136 16.79 -7.51 9.33
N ILE A 137 16.10 -8.09 10.31
CA ILE A 137 16.68 -9.06 11.26
C ILE A 137 17.28 -10.26 10.50
N LEU A 138 16.55 -10.83 9.55
CA LEU A 138 17.04 -11.94 8.74
C LEU A 138 18.30 -11.55 7.94
N ARG A 139 18.31 -10.37 7.31
CA ARG A 139 19.47 -9.86 6.59
C ARG A 139 20.68 -9.68 7.50
N ASP A 140 20.47 -9.11 8.70
CA ASP A 140 21.54 -8.87 9.67
C ASP A 140 22.12 -10.20 10.17
N ALA A 141 21.28 -11.19 10.48
CA ALA A 141 21.70 -12.54 10.86
C ALA A 141 22.50 -13.24 9.75
N LEU A 142 22.05 -13.13 8.50
CA LEU A 142 22.74 -13.68 7.34
C LEU A 142 24.13 -13.06 7.15
N LEU A 143 24.26 -11.74 7.33
CA LEU A 143 25.55 -11.03 7.23
C LEU A 143 26.53 -11.42 8.34
N GLN A 144 26.04 -11.74 9.54
CA GLN A 144 26.87 -12.15 10.67
C GLN A 144 27.34 -13.60 10.57
N SER A 145 26.52 -14.48 10.00
CA SER A 145 26.91 -15.86 9.76
C SER A 145 27.97 -15.92 8.64
N GLN A 146 29.19 -16.35 8.95
CA GLN A 146 30.29 -16.50 7.98
C GLN A 146 30.03 -17.53 6.86
N ALA A 147 28.81 -18.03 6.73
CA ALA A 147 28.40 -19.00 5.73
C ALA A 147 28.20 -18.31 4.35
N LYS A 148 28.51 -19.03 3.27
CA LYS A 148 28.26 -18.58 1.90
C LYS A 148 26.79 -18.84 1.55
N TRP A 149 25.93 -17.85 1.76
CA TRP A 149 24.51 -17.93 1.42
C TRP A 149 24.27 -17.56 -0.05
N ASN A 150 23.45 -18.36 -0.73
CA ASN A 150 22.82 -17.96 -1.99
C ASN A 150 21.36 -17.59 -1.66
N VAL A 151 21.12 -16.37 -1.20
CA VAL A 151 19.77 -15.92 -0.85
C VAL A 151 18.96 -15.78 -2.14
N ILE A 152 18.00 -16.67 -2.35
CA ILE A 152 16.97 -16.52 -3.38
C ILE A 152 15.74 -15.92 -2.68
N GLU A 153 15.64 -14.60 -2.68
CA GLU A 153 14.43 -13.91 -2.23
C GLU A 153 13.33 -14.12 -3.27
N ARG A 154 12.27 -14.87 -2.94
CA ARG A 154 11.03 -14.90 -3.70
C ARG A 154 9.89 -14.51 -2.79
N PHE A 155 9.13 -13.50 -3.17
CA PHE A 155 7.99 -13.01 -2.40
C PHE A 155 6.72 -13.24 -3.20
N LYS A 156 5.81 -14.06 -2.65
CA LYS A 156 4.47 -14.23 -3.20
C LYS A 156 3.50 -14.36 -2.04
N GLY A 157 2.54 -13.43 -1.94
CA GLY A 157 1.45 -13.53 -0.97
C GLY A 157 1.79 -13.32 0.51
N GLY A 158 2.88 -12.63 0.85
CA GLY A 158 3.25 -12.33 2.25
C GLY A 158 4.31 -13.25 2.87
N HIS A 159 4.74 -14.29 2.15
CA HIS A 159 5.74 -15.24 2.61
C HIS A 159 7.16 -14.79 2.21
N CYS A 160 8.12 -14.81 3.14
CA CYS A 160 9.56 -14.69 2.87
C CYS A 160 10.16 -16.09 2.75
N TRP A 161 11.13 -16.30 1.85
CA TRP A 161 11.83 -17.59 1.70
C TRP A 161 13.32 -17.29 1.60
N ALA A 162 14.15 -18.03 2.32
CA ALA A 162 15.61 -17.96 2.21
C ALA A 162 16.17 -19.35 1.91
N LEU A 163 16.95 -19.49 0.84
CA LEU A 163 17.56 -20.76 0.44
C LEU A 163 19.03 -20.82 0.90
N LEU A 164 19.42 -21.97 1.44
CA LEU A 164 20.79 -22.31 1.82
C LEU A 164 21.41 -23.24 0.78
N LYS A 165 22.70 -23.06 0.46
CA LYS A 165 23.49 -24.09 -0.24
C LYS A 165 23.86 -25.17 0.78
N GLY A 166 23.00 -26.18 0.88
CA GLY A 166 23.00 -27.24 1.90
C GLY A 166 21.61 -27.89 1.93
N PRO A 167 21.25 -28.69 2.96
CA PRO A 167 19.86 -29.14 3.09
C PRO A 167 18.93 -27.91 3.05
N LEU A 168 17.82 -28.02 2.32
CA LEU A 168 16.93 -26.90 2.04
C LEU A 168 16.29 -26.40 3.34
N TRP A 169 16.61 -25.17 3.74
CA TRP A 169 15.87 -24.49 4.81
C TRP A 169 14.84 -23.59 4.16
N VAL A 170 13.62 -23.65 4.68
CA VAL A 170 12.53 -22.77 4.30
C VAL A 170 12.03 -22.16 5.60
N ILE A 171 12.31 -20.88 5.78
CA ILE A 171 11.71 -20.10 6.87
C ILE A 171 10.51 -19.42 6.26
N ASP A 172 9.32 -19.95 6.50
CA ASP A 172 8.09 -19.26 6.15
C ASP A 172 7.73 -18.28 7.27
N VAL A 173 7.64 -16.99 6.94
CA VAL A 173 7.31 -15.94 7.89
C VAL A 173 5.87 -15.51 7.63
N VAL A 174 4.94 -16.07 8.39
CA VAL A 174 3.50 -15.77 8.32
C VAL A 174 3.07 -15.17 9.65
N ASP A 175 2.54 -13.95 9.62
CA ASP A 175 1.80 -13.33 10.73
C ASP A 175 2.39 -13.48 12.14
N TYR A 176 3.55 -12.84 12.41
CA TYR A 176 4.13 -12.82 13.76
C TYR A 176 4.25 -11.42 14.38
N GLU A 177 3.92 -11.35 15.67
CA GLU A 177 4.50 -10.38 16.62
C GLU A 177 6.04 -10.61 16.66
N LEU A 178 6.86 -9.61 16.92
CA LEU A 178 8.34 -9.72 16.73
C LEU A 178 9.05 -10.73 17.66
N ALA A 179 8.52 -10.99 18.85
CA ALA A 179 9.20 -11.78 19.88
C ALA A 179 9.37 -13.29 19.56
N PRO A 180 8.41 -14.01 18.95
CA PRO A 180 8.59 -15.40 18.55
C PRO A 180 9.57 -15.60 17.38
N PHE A 181 9.85 -14.56 16.57
CA PHE A 181 10.74 -14.68 15.42
C PHE A 181 12.21 -14.80 15.81
N GLU A 182 12.67 -14.04 16.81
CA GLU A 182 14.06 -14.12 17.32
C GLU A 182 14.35 -15.50 17.92
N ALA A 183 13.41 -16.06 18.69
CA ALA A 183 13.53 -17.40 19.26
C ALA A 183 13.55 -18.50 18.17
N LEU A 184 12.82 -18.29 17.07
CA LEU A 184 12.79 -19.21 15.92
C LEU A 184 14.11 -19.19 15.15
N LEU A 185 14.71 -18.01 14.97
CA LEU A 185 16.04 -17.84 14.39
C LEU A 185 17.11 -18.54 15.23
N ASP A 186 17.13 -18.35 16.55
CA ASP A 186 18.09 -19.02 17.43
C ASP A 186 17.96 -20.55 17.35
N THR A 187 16.72 -21.06 17.25
CA THR A 187 16.44 -22.49 17.08
C THR A 187 16.95 -23.02 15.74
N CYS A 188 16.72 -22.29 14.64
CA CYS A 188 17.20 -22.67 13.31
C CYS A 188 18.73 -22.57 13.18
N LEU A 189 19.35 -21.57 13.79
CA LEU A 189 20.80 -21.36 13.76
C LEU A 189 21.58 -22.37 14.64
N SER A 190 20.93 -22.96 15.64
CA SER A 190 21.51 -23.98 16.53
C SER A 190 21.22 -25.43 16.09
N ALA A 191 20.30 -25.64 15.15
CA ALA A 191 19.94 -26.97 14.68
C ALA A 191 20.97 -27.52 13.68
N SER A 192 21.48 -28.73 13.97
CA SER A 192 22.45 -29.45 13.13
C SER A 192 21.84 -30.18 11.92
N ASP A 193 20.52 -30.37 11.93
CA ASP A 193 19.73 -31.04 10.89
C ASP A 193 18.65 -30.08 10.34
N PRO A 194 18.22 -30.20 9.07
CA PRO A 194 17.15 -29.37 8.51
C PRO A 194 15.91 -29.42 9.38
N VAL A 195 15.60 -28.31 10.05
CA VAL A 195 14.35 -28.15 10.79
C VAL A 195 13.27 -27.95 9.74
N GLY A 196 12.51 -29.01 9.50
CA GLY A 196 11.26 -28.91 8.77
C GLY A 196 10.32 -27.98 9.54
N ALA A 197 9.97 -26.85 8.90
CA ALA A 197 8.81 -25.99 9.17
C ALA A 197 8.32 -25.93 10.64
N LEU A 198 8.63 -24.83 11.33
CA LEU A 198 8.06 -24.51 12.64
C LEU A 198 6.71 -23.75 12.52
N ALA A 199 5.64 -24.50 12.17
CA ALA A 199 4.19 -24.34 12.41
C ALA A 199 3.43 -22.97 12.19
N PRO A 200 2.08 -22.97 11.98
CA PRO A 200 1.18 -24.07 11.60
C PRO A 200 0.49 -23.87 10.22
N PHE A 201 0.35 -24.98 9.49
CA PHE A 201 -0.46 -25.24 8.29
C PHE A 201 0.15 -25.12 6.87
N GLU A 202 -0.07 -26.24 6.17
CA GLU A 202 0.11 -26.65 4.76
C GLU A 202 1.52 -26.73 4.13
N LEU A 203 2.03 -27.97 4.16
CA LEU A 203 3.08 -28.49 3.30
C LEU A 203 2.67 -28.44 1.83
N PHE A 204 3.28 -27.57 1.03
CA PHE A 204 3.43 -27.83 -0.39
C PHE A 204 4.73 -28.60 -0.61
N SER A 205 4.63 -29.89 -0.95
CA SER A 205 5.74 -30.66 -1.50
C SER A 205 6.10 -30.08 -2.86
N LEU A 206 7.22 -29.34 -2.93
CA LEU A 206 7.87 -29.06 -4.20
C LEU A 206 8.60 -30.34 -4.61
N ASP A 207 7.92 -31.17 -5.41
CA ASP A 207 8.56 -32.26 -6.14
C ASP A 207 9.61 -31.67 -7.10
N PRO A 208 10.91 -31.96 -6.91
CA PRO A 208 11.97 -31.42 -7.77
C PRO A 208 12.02 -32.12 -9.16
N SER A 209 11.07 -33.00 -9.48
CA SER A 209 11.03 -33.77 -10.74
C SER A 209 9.93 -33.36 -11.74
N ARG A 210 9.30 -32.18 -11.59
CA ARG A 210 8.35 -31.64 -12.57
C ARG A 210 8.72 -30.26 -13.10
#